data_AF-A0A9D7E996-F1
#
_entry.id   AF-A0A9D7E996-F1
#
_cell.length_a   1.000
_cell.length_b   1.000
_cell.length_c   1.000
_cell.angle_alpha   90.00
_cell.angle_beta   90.00
_cell.angle_gamma   90.00
#
_symmetry.space_group_name_H-M   'P 1'
#
loop_
_entity.id
_entity.type
_entity.pdbx_description
1 polymer ?
#
loop_
_entity_poly.entity_id
_entity_poly.type
_entity_poly.pdbx_seq_one_letter_code
_entity_poly.pdbx_strand_id
1 'polypeptide(L)'
;MLLDAPCSGEGLMRKDHFARRQWSPGLVSQCANVQRELLGEAWNALRPGGSLLYSTCTWSPEENGIQIASFCEREKAEVVAVPVQPSWHIRTGDLGLHFYPHESRGEGFFLSLLRKPGDRGQHPKERDGGGADLLERNGIKYSLSRQWQRLALEMWEADSRSVPGLPIAVSEEDRWTPHPAAAYSARVQGLLAPFVPFNVLDLDHGQALTVLRGESLRTGDAHGWALARYEGAGLAWMKGAGGRWNNHLPKALRIRMRPHGV
;
A
#
# COMPACT_ATOMS: atom_id res chain seq x y z
N MET A 1 -1.82 11.94 7.87
CA MET A 1 -3.01 11.16 7.44
C MET A 1 -3.28 11.50 5.98
N LEU A 2 -3.73 10.54 5.19
CA LEU A 2 -4.19 10.74 3.83
C LEU A 2 -5.68 10.40 3.79
N LEU A 3 -6.49 11.30 3.26
CA LEU A 3 -7.88 11.06 2.90
C LEU A 3 -8.00 11.24 1.38
N ASP A 4 -7.89 10.12 0.67
CA ASP A 4 -8.26 10.06 -0.75
C ASP A 4 -9.75 9.76 -0.83
N ALA A 5 -10.54 10.81 -1.07
CA ALA A 5 -11.97 10.75 -0.83
C ALA A 5 -12.73 10.22 -2.05
N PRO A 6 -13.77 9.39 -1.86
CA PRO A 6 -14.68 9.05 -2.94
C PRO A 6 -15.30 10.32 -3.52
N CYS A 7 -15.25 10.48 -4.83
CA CYS A 7 -15.65 11.70 -5.52
C CYS A 7 -16.41 11.39 -6.82
N SER A 8 -16.93 12.43 -7.47
CA SER A 8 -17.64 12.31 -8.74
C SER A 8 -16.78 11.80 -9.91
N GLY A 9 -15.45 11.77 -9.75
CA GLY A 9 -14.52 11.07 -10.64
C GLY A 9 -14.35 11.71 -12.03
N GLU A 10 -14.51 13.03 -12.15
CA GLU A 10 -14.38 13.74 -13.43
C GLU A 10 -13.00 13.53 -14.09
N GLY A 11 -11.93 13.43 -13.30
CA GLY A 11 -10.59 13.12 -13.78
C GLY A 11 -10.50 11.78 -14.50
N LEU A 12 -11.33 10.80 -14.13
CA LEU A 12 -11.31 9.47 -14.75
C LEU A 12 -12.03 9.43 -16.10
N MET A 13 -12.78 10.47 -16.49
CA MET A 13 -13.63 10.48 -17.68
C MET A 13 -12.89 10.19 -19.00
N ARG A 14 -11.59 10.50 -19.07
CA ARG A 14 -10.77 10.20 -20.26
C ARG A 14 -10.46 8.71 -20.42
N LYS A 15 -10.33 7.96 -19.32
CA LYS A 15 -9.97 6.54 -19.29
C LYS A 15 -11.17 5.61 -19.11
N ASP A 16 -12.21 6.10 -18.45
CA ASP A 16 -13.37 5.29 -18.07
C ASP A 16 -14.69 5.89 -18.56
N HIS A 17 -15.31 5.21 -19.52
CA HIS A 17 -16.64 5.58 -20.04
C HIS A 17 -17.75 5.43 -19.00
N PHE A 18 -17.55 4.62 -17.96
CA PHE A 18 -18.51 4.49 -16.87
C PHE A 18 -18.54 5.78 -16.03
N ALA A 19 -17.38 6.37 -15.73
CA ALA A 19 -17.27 7.66 -15.04
C ALA A 19 -18.08 8.77 -15.72
N ARG A 20 -18.06 8.82 -17.06
CA ARG A 20 -18.86 9.78 -17.85
C ARG A 20 -20.37 9.56 -17.74
N ARG A 21 -20.82 8.30 -17.63
CA ARG A 21 -22.25 7.95 -17.63
C ARG A 21 -22.91 8.16 -16.27
N GLN A 22 -22.19 7.93 -15.19
CA GLN A 22 -22.71 8.09 -13.83
C GLN A 22 -22.70 9.55 -13.33
N TRP A 23 -21.90 10.41 -13.95
CA TRP A 23 -21.74 11.79 -13.50
C TRP A 23 -23.05 12.57 -13.58
N SER A 24 -23.36 13.29 -12.50
CA SER A 24 -24.49 14.21 -12.42
C SER A 24 -24.25 15.24 -11.29
N PRO A 25 -24.92 16.40 -11.32
CA PRO A 25 -24.89 17.34 -10.18
C PRO A 25 -25.35 16.71 -8.86
N GLY A 26 -26.28 15.75 -8.93
CA GLY A 26 -26.72 14.96 -7.77
C GLY A 26 -25.59 14.11 -7.19
N LEU A 27 -24.78 13.46 -8.04
CA LEU A 27 -23.61 12.69 -7.61
C LEU A 27 -22.55 13.60 -6.95
N VAL A 28 -22.24 14.75 -7.57
CA VAL A 28 -21.31 15.76 -6.99
C VAL A 28 -21.77 16.16 -5.58
N SER A 29 -23.06 16.48 -5.43
CA SER A 29 -23.64 16.86 -4.13
C SER A 29 -23.58 15.72 -3.10
N GLN A 30 -23.87 14.49 -3.52
CA GLN A 30 -23.77 13.30 -2.67
C GLN A 30 -22.33 13.08 -2.21
N CYS A 31 -21.36 13.14 -3.12
CA CYS A 31 -19.94 12.99 -2.83
C CYS A 31 -19.44 14.07 -1.88
N ALA A 32 -19.76 15.35 -2.11
CA ALA A 32 -19.39 16.45 -1.23
C ALA A 32 -19.92 16.27 0.21
N ASN A 33 -21.12 15.71 0.37
CA ASN A 33 -21.67 15.38 1.69
C ASN A 33 -20.90 14.25 2.37
N VAL A 34 -20.66 13.12 1.67
CA VAL A 34 -19.86 12.01 2.20
C VAL A 34 -18.44 12.46 2.56
N GLN A 35 -17.83 13.28 1.70
CA GLN A 35 -16.50 13.85 1.94
C GLN A 35 -16.46 14.72 3.20
N ARG A 36 -17.57 15.39 3.55
CA ARG A 36 -17.64 16.25 4.75
C ARG A 36 -17.56 15.43 6.02
N GLU A 37 -18.31 14.33 6.04
CA GLU A 37 -18.31 13.37 7.14
C GLU A 37 -16.93 12.71 7.28
N LEU A 38 -16.39 12.20 6.17
CA LEU A 38 -15.06 11.56 6.17
C LEU A 38 -13.94 12.52 6.58
N LEU A 39 -14.00 13.79 6.14
CA LEU A 39 -13.06 14.82 6.60
C LEU A 39 -13.13 15.02 8.12
N GLY A 40 -14.34 15.06 8.68
CA GLY A 40 -14.54 15.17 10.13
C GLY A 40 -13.95 13.98 10.90
N GLU A 41 -14.24 12.76 10.47
CA GLU A 41 -13.71 11.54 11.11
C GLU A 41 -12.19 11.45 11.00
N ALA A 42 -11.64 11.72 9.82
CA ALA A 42 -10.19 11.80 9.60
C ALA A 42 -9.55 12.86 10.52
N TRP A 43 -10.19 14.02 10.65
CA TRP A 43 -9.73 15.09 11.52
C TRP A 43 -9.73 14.70 12.99
N ASN A 44 -10.77 14.02 13.45
CA ASN A 44 -10.88 13.54 14.83
C ASN A 44 -9.78 12.52 15.16
N ALA A 45 -9.49 11.60 14.23
CA ALA A 45 -8.42 10.63 14.38
C ALA A 45 -7.01 11.24 14.23
N LEU A 46 -6.89 12.44 13.64
CA LEU A 46 -5.62 13.15 13.52
C LEU A 46 -5.23 13.81 14.84
N ARG A 47 -4.01 13.53 15.32
CA ARG A 47 -3.45 14.21 16.49
C ARG A 47 -3.27 15.73 16.25
N PRO A 48 -3.29 16.55 17.31
CA PRO A 48 -2.88 17.96 17.25
C PRO A 48 -1.51 18.14 16.60
N GLY A 49 -1.34 19.20 15.81
CA GLY A 49 -0.14 19.48 15.01
C GLY A 49 0.14 18.47 13.88
N GLY A 50 -0.76 17.49 13.67
CA GLY A 50 -0.69 16.55 12.57
C GLY A 50 -1.10 17.16 11.24
N SER A 51 -0.73 16.50 10.15
CA SER A 51 -1.14 16.89 8.79
C SER A 51 -2.12 15.89 8.18
N LEU A 52 -3.14 16.41 7.50
CA LEU A 52 -4.09 15.68 6.66
C LEU A 52 -3.89 16.10 5.21
N LEU A 53 -3.55 15.17 4.33
CA LEU A 53 -3.63 15.40 2.89
C LEU A 53 -5.01 14.95 2.41
N TYR A 54 -5.82 15.89 1.93
CA TYR A 54 -7.08 15.62 1.27
C TYR A 54 -6.86 15.55 -0.24
N SER A 55 -7.36 14.51 -0.89
CA SER A 55 -7.30 14.36 -2.34
C SER A 55 -8.60 13.90 -2.95
N THR A 56 -8.83 14.32 -4.20
CA THR A 56 -9.89 13.81 -5.06
C THR A 56 -9.38 13.66 -6.50
N CYS A 57 -10.06 12.84 -7.29
CA CYS A 57 -9.88 12.77 -8.74
C CYS A 57 -11.01 13.48 -9.50
N THR A 58 -11.50 14.61 -8.98
CA THR A 58 -12.53 15.46 -9.60
C THR A 58 -12.08 16.93 -9.69
N TRP A 59 -12.71 17.73 -10.55
CA TRP A 59 -12.45 19.16 -10.66
C TRP A 59 -13.55 20.02 -10.02
N SER A 60 -14.67 19.41 -9.61
CA SER A 60 -15.79 20.08 -8.94
C SER A 60 -15.32 20.97 -7.77
N PRO A 61 -15.67 22.27 -7.78
CA PRO A 61 -15.42 23.16 -6.65
C PRO A 61 -16.11 22.72 -5.36
N GLU A 62 -17.32 22.15 -5.46
CA GLU A 62 -18.14 21.67 -4.34
C GLU A 62 -17.45 20.56 -3.55
N GLU A 63 -16.69 19.71 -4.24
CA GLU A 63 -15.90 18.65 -3.64
C GLU A 63 -14.51 19.13 -3.21
N ASN A 64 -13.98 20.19 -3.85
CA ASN A 64 -12.62 20.67 -3.64
C ASN A 64 -12.56 21.98 -2.84
N GLY A 65 -12.41 23.12 -3.53
CA GLY A 65 -12.14 24.40 -2.87
C GLY A 65 -13.23 24.83 -1.88
N ILE A 66 -14.51 24.68 -2.25
CA ILE A 66 -15.63 25.04 -1.36
C ILE A 66 -15.63 24.15 -0.11
N GLN A 67 -15.37 22.86 -0.30
CA GLN A 67 -15.29 21.89 0.79
C GLN A 67 -14.15 22.21 1.76
N ILE A 68 -12.96 22.49 1.23
CA ILE A 68 -11.79 22.86 2.05
C ILE A 68 -12.00 24.20 2.76
N ALA A 69 -12.55 25.20 2.08
CA ALA A 69 -12.86 26.49 2.71
C ALA A 69 -13.78 26.33 3.92
N SER A 70 -14.92 25.64 3.73
CA SER A 70 -15.90 25.38 4.79
C SER A 70 -15.29 24.57 5.94
N PHE A 71 -14.43 23.60 5.61
CA PHE A 71 -13.74 22.78 6.61
C PHE A 71 -12.76 23.62 7.45
N CYS A 72 -11.94 24.47 6.81
CA CYS A 72 -10.98 25.33 7.50
C CYS A 72 -11.67 26.34 8.43
N GLU A 73 -12.81 26.90 8.00
CA GLU A 73 -13.59 27.83 8.81
C GLU A 73 -14.10 27.18 10.12
N ARG A 74 -14.63 25.95 10.00
CA ARG A 74 -15.21 25.19 11.12
C ARG A 74 -14.14 24.66 12.07
N GLU A 75 -13.13 23.99 11.54
CA GLU A 75 -12.13 23.23 12.32
C GLU A 75 -10.87 24.03 12.68
N LYS A 76 -10.79 25.29 12.19
CA LYS A 76 -9.59 26.15 12.28
C LYS A 76 -8.35 25.48 11.70
N ALA A 77 -8.53 24.64 10.67
CA ALA A 77 -7.44 24.01 9.95
C ALA A 77 -6.62 25.07 9.19
N GLU A 78 -5.31 24.89 9.17
CA GLU A 78 -4.39 25.72 8.38
C GLU A 78 -4.09 25.03 7.06
N VAL A 79 -4.29 25.70 5.93
CA VAL A 79 -3.81 25.21 4.64
C VAL A 79 -2.30 25.40 4.56
N VAL A 80 -1.57 24.32 4.36
CA VAL A 80 -0.11 24.31 4.26
C VAL A 80 0.28 24.33 2.80
N ALA A 81 1.07 25.33 2.41
CA ALA A 81 1.64 25.42 1.07
C ALA A 81 2.53 24.20 0.77
N VAL A 82 2.28 23.55 -0.37
CA VAL A 82 3.11 22.45 -0.86
C VAL A 82 4.02 22.99 -1.97
N PRO A 83 5.35 22.85 -1.86
CA PRO A 83 6.26 23.30 -2.91
C PRO A 83 6.00 22.58 -4.23
N VAL A 84 5.86 23.34 -5.31
CA VAL A 84 5.69 22.82 -6.69
C VAL A 84 6.77 23.38 -7.61
N GLN A 85 7.20 22.58 -8.58
CA GLN A 85 8.11 23.04 -9.63
C GLN A 85 7.30 23.59 -10.82
N PRO A 86 7.70 24.71 -11.44
CA PRO A 86 7.02 25.23 -12.63
C PRO A 86 6.90 24.21 -13.77
N SER A 87 7.91 23.34 -13.92
CA SER A 87 7.95 22.26 -14.92
C SER A 87 6.88 21.18 -14.71
N TRP A 88 6.23 21.13 -13.56
CA TRP A 88 5.14 20.19 -13.31
C TRP A 88 3.80 20.68 -13.87
N HIS A 89 3.71 21.96 -14.24
CA HIS A 89 2.50 22.59 -14.81
C HIS A 89 1.26 22.38 -13.92
N ILE A 90 1.41 22.61 -12.61
CA ILE A 90 0.34 22.47 -11.60
C ILE A 90 -0.19 23.86 -11.28
N ARG A 91 -1.51 24.01 -11.25
CA ARG A 91 -2.14 25.25 -10.81
C ARG A 91 -2.19 25.29 -9.29
N THR A 92 -1.58 26.32 -8.70
CA THR A 92 -1.62 26.56 -7.25
C THR A 92 -2.74 27.53 -6.94
N GLY A 93 -3.65 27.16 -6.03
CA GLY A 93 -4.65 28.05 -5.45
C GLY A 93 -4.47 28.13 -3.93
N ASP A 94 -5.17 29.08 -3.30
CA ASP A 94 -5.07 29.34 -1.85
C ASP A 94 -5.49 28.14 -0.99
N LEU A 95 -6.35 27.27 -1.54
CA LEU A 95 -6.93 26.13 -0.81
C LEU A 95 -6.36 24.78 -1.25
N GLY A 96 -5.45 24.75 -2.23
CA GLY A 96 -4.89 23.52 -2.73
C GLY A 96 -4.29 23.61 -4.13
N LEU A 97 -3.81 22.47 -4.60
CA LEU A 97 -3.22 22.26 -5.91
C LEU A 97 -4.24 21.62 -6.85
N HIS A 98 -4.35 22.16 -8.06
CA HIS A 98 -5.22 21.64 -9.11
C HIS A 98 -4.37 21.10 -10.26
N PHE A 99 -4.72 19.90 -10.69
CA PHE A 99 -4.06 19.20 -11.79
C PHE A 99 -5.09 19.05 -12.90
N TYR A 100 -4.90 19.78 -13.99
CA TYR A 100 -5.78 19.71 -15.15
C TYR A 100 -5.10 18.94 -16.28
N PRO A 101 -5.82 18.07 -17.00
CA PRO A 101 -5.23 17.21 -18.03
C PRO A 101 -4.66 17.98 -19.23
N HIS A 102 -5.05 19.24 -19.42
CA HIS A 102 -4.52 20.11 -20.48
C HIS A 102 -3.28 20.92 -20.06
N GLU A 103 -2.96 20.94 -18.77
CA GLU A 103 -1.80 21.65 -18.22
C GLU A 103 -0.74 20.64 -17.75
N SER A 104 -1.13 19.70 -16.88
CA SER A 104 -0.26 18.68 -16.30
C SER A 104 -0.38 17.34 -17.04
N ARG A 105 0.71 16.56 -17.12
CA ARG A 105 0.68 15.19 -17.64
C ARG A 105 -0.06 14.26 -16.66
N GLY A 106 -1.36 14.10 -16.82
CA GLY A 106 -2.19 13.24 -15.96
C GLY A 106 -3.66 13.22 -16.37
N GLU A 107 -4.48 12.53 -15.57
CA GLU A 107 -5.94 12.48 -15.76
C GLU A 107 -6.65 13.69 -15.18
N GLY A 108 -6.20 14.14 -14.00
CA GLY A 108 -6.74 15.29 -13.29
C GLY A 108 -7.06 14.94 -11.83
N PHE A 109 -6.68 15.83 -10.91
CA PHE A 109 -6.83 15.62 -9.46
C PHE A 109 -6.72 16.94 -8.69
N PHE A 110 -7.14 16.92 -7.43
CA PHE A 110 -7.00 18.02 -6.48
C PHE A 110 -6.28 17.53 -5.22
N LEU A 111 -5.42 18.37 -4.65
CA LEU A 111 -4.74 18.12 -3.37
C LEU A 111 -4.84 19.33 -2.45
N SER A 112 -5.16 19.11 -1.18
CA SER A 112 -5.03 20.13 -0.13
C SER A 112 -4.33 19.54 1.09
N LEU A 113 -3.23 20.15 1.52
CA LEU A 113 -2.52 19.76 2.74
C LEU A 113 -3.02 20.66 3.88
N LEU A 114 -3.64 20.05 4.88
CA LEU A 114 -4.18 20.72 6.05
C LEU A 114 -3.35 20.39 7.28
N ARG A 115 -3.14 21.36 8.16
CA ARG A 115 -2.51 21.17 9.47
C ARG A 115 -3.52 21.42 10.57
N LYS A 116 -3.61 20.47 11.49
CA LYS A 116 -4.45 20.56 12.69
C LYS A 116 -3.77 21.49 13.71
N PRO A 117 -4.49 22.46 14.30
CA PRO A 117 -3.96 23.28 15.36
C PRO A 117 -3.40 22.47 16.54
N GLY A 118 -2.49 23.10 17.28
CA GLY A 118 -1.82 22.53 18.45
C GLY A 118 -0.46 21.93 18.12
N ASP A 119 0.25 21.55 19.18
CA ASP A 119 1.62 21.08 19.05
C ASP A 119 1.67 19.60 18.71
N ARG A 120 2.53 19.29 17.73
CA ARG A 120 2.89 17.92 17.43
C ARG A 120 3.75 17.42 18.58
N GLY A 121 3.13 16.77 19.56
CA GLY A 121 3.84 16.09 20.64
C GLY A 121 4.96 15.19 20.09
N GLN A 122 5.98 14.92 20.93
CA GLN A 122 7.10 14.09 20.51
C GLN A 122 6.60 12.71 20.06
N HIS A 123 7.04 12.27 18.88
CA HIS A 123 6.88 10.86 18.53
C HIS A 123 7.64 10.02 19.58
N PRO A 124 7.05 8.91 20.06
CA PRO A 124 7.82 7.95 20.83
C PRO A 124 9.08 7.61 20.04
N LYS A 125 10.25 7.84 20.64
CA LYS A 125 11.50 7.39 20.02
C LYS A 125 11.45 5.88 19.91
N GLU A 126 11.84 5.34 18.76
CA GLU A 126 12.09 3.91 18.64
C GLU A 126 13.08 3.53 19.74
N ARG A 127 12.68 2.62 20.63
CA ARG A 127 13.59 2.06 21.61
C ARG A 127 14.55 1.17 20.84
N ASP A 128 15.82 1.59 20.75
CA ASP A 128 16.93 0.73 20.34
C ASP A 128 17.03 -0.45 21.33
N GLY A 129 16.36 -1.54 21.02
CA GLY A 129 16.29 -2.74 21.84
C GLY A 129 16.24 -3.96 20.93
N GLY A 130 17.39 -4.61 20.76
CA GLY A 130 17.67 -5.69 19.81
C GLY A 130 16.95 -7.02 20.05
N GLY A 131 15.62 -7.01 20.16
CA GLY A 131 14.79 -8.21 20.09
C GLY A 131 13.97 -8.21 18.80
N ALA A 132 13.80 -9.38 18.19
CA ALA A 132 13.19 -9.53 16.85
C ALA A 132 11.84 -8.79 16.71
N ASP A 133 11.67 -8.12 15.56
CA ASP A 133 10.43 -7.48 15.07
C ASP A 133 9.39 -8.53 14.66
N LEU A 134 9.12 -9.51 15.54
CA LEU A 134 8.25 -10.65 15.25
C LEU A 134 7.09 -10.71 16.23
N LEU A 135 5.89 -10.87 15.67
CA LEU A 135 4.67 -11.20 16.39
C LEU A 135 4.21 -12.58 15.92
N GLU A 136 3.89 -13.49 16.83
CA GLU A 136 3.35 -14.80 16.50
C GLU A 136 1.88 -14.90 16.92
N ARG A 137 1.03 -15.34 16.00
CA ARG A 137 -0.38 -15.62 16.31
C ARG A 137 -0.98 -16.58 15.29
N ASN A 138 -1.83 -17.50 15.74
CA ASN A 138 -2.53 -18.49 14.92
C ASN A 138 -1.59 -19.28 13.98
N GLY A 139 -0.41 -19.66 14.49
CA GLY A 139 0.60 -20.38 13.72
C GLY A 139 1.26 -19.56 12.61
N ILE A 140 1.18 -18.22 12.64
CA ILE A 140 1.84 -17.33 11.68
C ILE A 140 2.78 -16.39 12.42
N LYS A 141 4.00 -16.25 11.91
CA LYS A 141 4.92 -15.18 12.33
C LYS A 141 4.75 -13.97 11.42
N TYR A 142 4.59 -12.79 12.00
CA TYR A 142 4.48 -11.51 11.32
C TYR A 142 5.68 -10.63 11.63
N SER A 143 6.22 -9.95 10.62
CA SER A 143 7.15 -8.86 10.82
C SER A 143 6.38 -7.60 11.18
N LEU A 144 6.59 -7.14 12.42
CA LEU A 144 5.99 -5.92 12.97
C LEU A 144 6.88 -5.36 14.07
N SER A 145 7.23 -4.08 13.95
CA SER A 145 8.03 -3.39 14.96
C SER A 145 7.33 -3.38 16.31
N ARG A 146 8.09 -3.60 17.39
CA ARG A 146 7.57 -3.73 18.76
C ARG A 146 6.65 -2.59 19.20
N GLN A 147 6.96 -1.35 18.82
CA GLN A 147 6.17 -0.16 19.19
C GLN A 147 4.71 -0.22 18.68
N TRP A 148 4.46 -0.95 17.59
CA TRP A 148 3.13 -1.08 16.98
C TRP A 148 2.42 -2.37 17.36
N GLN A 149 3.09 -3.34 18.00
CA GLN A 149 2.51 -4.65 18.28
C GLN A 149 1.26 -4.57 19.15
N ARG A 150 1.26 -3.73 20.18
CA ARG A 150 0.09 -3.53 21.04
C ARG A 150 -1.11 -3.02 20.24
N LEU A 151 -0.93 -1.92 19.49
CA LEU A 151 -1.99 -1.33 18.69
C LEU A 151 -2.51 -2.31 17.63
N ALA A 152 -1.61 -3.02 16.94
CA ALA A 152 -2.00 -3.99 15.92
C ALA A 152 -2.83 -5.16 16.51
N LEU A 153 -2.50 -5.61 17.73
CA LEU A 153 -3.28 -6.61 18.44
C LEU A 153 -4.65 -6.06 18.86
N GLU A 154 -4.72 -4.85 19.41
CA GLU A 154 -5.99 -4.19 19.75
C GLU A 154 -6.89 -4.02 18.53
N MET A 155 -6.33 -3.62 17.38
CA MET A 155 -7.06 -3.53 16.10
C MET A 155 -7.54 -4.90 15.60
N TRP A 156 -6.74 -5.95 15.78
CA TRP A 156 -7.15 -7.31 15.40
C TRP A 156 -8.29 -7.83 16.27
N GLU A 157 -8.26 -7.61 17.59
CA GLU A 157 -9.37 -8.00 18.46
C GLU A 157 -10.67 -7.27 18.08
N ALA A 158 -10.57 -6.02 17.62
CA ALA A 158 -11.72 -5.25 17.15
C ALA A 158 -12.22 -5.70 15.76
N ASP A 159 -11.30 -6.06 14.84
CA ASP A 159 -11.62 -6.60 13.52
C ASP A 159 -10.60 -7.68 13.11
N SER A 160 -11.05 -8.93 13.14
CA SER A 160 -10.25 -10.11 12.81
C SER A 160 -9.83 -10.20 11.35
N ARG A 161 -10.29 -9.29 10.48
CA ARG A 161 -9.84 -9.16 9.08
C ARG A 161 -8.58 -8.31 8.94
N SER A 162 -8.20 -7.55 9.97
CA SER A 162 -6.95 -6.80 9.96
C SER A 162 -5.75 -7.76 9.93
N VAL A 163 -4.58 -7.30 9.47
CA VAL A 163 -3.35 -8.09 9.49
C VAL A 163 -2.31 -7.28 10.26
N PRO A 164 -1.67 -7.82 11.32
CA PRO A 164 -0.94 -6.99 12.26
C PRO A 164 0.37 -6.49 11.66
N GLY A 165 0.93 -7.23 10.69
CA GLY A 165 2.17 -6.88 10.00
C GLY A 165 2.34 -7.75 8.76
N LEU A 166 3.57 -7.84 8.23
CA LEU A 166 3.83 -8.69 7.06
C LEU A 166 3.98 -10.15 7.49
N PRO A 167 3.13 -11.10 7.09
CA PRO A 167 3.33 -12.51 7.41
C PRO A 167 4.59 -13.06 6.74
N ILE A 168 5.45 -13.71 7.53
CA ILE A 168 6.79 -14.16 7.10
C ILE A 168 6.97 -15.67 7.12
N ALA A 169 6.28 -16.37 8.02
CA ALA A 169 6.31 -17.82 8.11
C ALA A 169 4.99 -18.38 8.66
N VAL A 170 4.69 -19.62 8.27
CA VAL A 170 3.53 -20.39 8.74
C VAL A 170 4.02 -21.65 9.41
N SER A 171 3.38 -22.07 10.50
CA SER A 171 3.67 -23.33 11.19
C SER A 171 2.88 -24.45 10.52
N GLU A 172 3.58 -25.48 10.07
CA GLU A 172 3.07 -26.74 9.54
C GLU A 172 3.71 -27.87 10.34
N GLU A 173 2.93 -28.67 11.07
CA GLU A 173 3.43 -29.83 11.86
C GLU A 173 4.62 -29.46 12.78
N ASP A 174 4.48 -28.39 13.55
CA ASP A 174 5.52 -27.83 14.44
C ASP A 174 6.81 -27.36 13.73
N ARG A 175 6.75 -27.15 12.40
CA ARG A 175 7.85 -26.60 11.60
C ARG A 175 7.44 -25.32 10.89
N TRP A 176 8.38 -24.40 10.80
CA TRP A 176 8.17 -23.15 10.07
C TRP A 176 8.43 -23.34 8.57
N THR A 177 7.48 -22.93 7.75
CA THR A 177 7.59 -22.79 6.30
C THR A 177 7.50 -21.31 5.93
N PRO A 178 8.14 -20.88 4.82
CA PRO A 178 8.16 -19.48 4.46
C PRO A 178 6.79 -19.05 3.94
N HIS A 179 6.26 -17.95 4.47
CA HIS A 179 5.00 -17.39 3.97
C HIS A 179 5.24 -16.72 2.60
N PRO A 180 4.33 -16.86 1.61
CA PRO A 180 4.52 -16.29 0.27
C PRO A 180 4.88 -14.80 0.25
N ALA A 181 4.29 -14.00 1.14
CA ALA A 181 4.56 -12.57 1.22
C ALA A 181 6.02 -12.23 1.57
N ALA A 182 6.75 -13.12 2.26
CA ALA A 182 8.16 -12.93 2.59
C ALA A 182 9.06 -12.90 1.34
N ALA A 183 8.63 -13.50 0.22
CA ALA A 183 9.40 -13.48 -1.02
C ALA A 183 9.62 -12.06 -1.56
N TYR A 184 8.76 -11.11 -1.21
CA TYR A 184 8.76 -9.76 -1.81
C TYR A 184 9.46 -8.70 -0.96
N SER A 185 10.10 -9.06 0.15
CA SER A 185 10.79 -8.10 1.03
C SER A 185 12.13 -8.61 1.53
N ALA A 186 13.22 -7.97 1.08
CA ALA A 186 14.59 -8.31 1.49
C ALA A 186 14.81 -8.18 3.00
N ARG A 187 14.23 -7.14 3.63
CA ARG A 187 14.31 -6.97 5.10
C ARG A 187 13.71 -8.18 5.83
N VAL A 188 12.57 -8.66 5.35
CA VAL A 188 11.85 -9.77 5.96
C VAL A 188 12.52 -11.12 5.70
N GLN A 189 13.14 -11.29 4.54
CA GLN A 189 13.96 -12.48 4.24
C GLN A 189 15.09 -12.65 5.26
N GLY A 190 15.73 -11.55 5.69
CA GLY A 190 16.72 -11.56 6.76
C GLY A 190 16.17 -11.98 8.13
N LEU A 191 14.93 -11.60 8.46
CA LEU A 191 14.26 -12.03 9.69
C LEU A 191 13.83 -13.51 9.67
N LEU A 192 13.57 -14.07 8.48
CA LEU A 192 13.12 -15.44 8.26
C LEU A 192 14.26 -16.47 8.33
N ALA A 193 15.44 -16.12 7.80
CA ALA A 193 16.58 -17.02 7.64
C ALA A 193 17.02 -17.79 8.91
N PRO A 194 16.96 -17.22 10.14
CA PRO A 194 17.39 -17.93 11.35
C PRO A 194 16.57 -19.17 11.71
N PHE A 195 15.32 -19.29 11.24
CA PHE A 195 14.44 -20.42 11.57
C PHE A 195 13.82 -21.10 10.33
N VAL A 196 13.94 -20.49 9.15
CA VAL A 196 13.74 -21.16 7.85
C VAL A 196 14.95 -20.86 6.97
N PRO A 197 16.02 -21.68 7.03
CA PRO A 197 17.16 -21.53 6.12
C PRO A 197 16.72 -21.74 4.67
N PHE A 198 17.20 -20.90 3.77
CA PHE A 198 16.89 -20.99 2.33
C PHE A 198 18.10 -20.62 1.46
N ASN A 199 18.12 -21.19 0.27
CA ASN A 199 19.04 -20.83 -0.82
C ASN A 199 18.48 -19.68 -1.65
N VAL A 200 19.30 -19.07 -2.50
CA VAL A 200 18.84 -18.09 -3.50
C VAL A 200 19.05 -18.68 -4.89
N LEU A 201 18.03 -18.60 -5.73
CA LEU A 201 18.09 -18.96 -7.14
C LEU A 201 17.97 -17.68 -7.96
N ASP A 202 19.11 -17.19 -8.48
CA ASP A 202 19.12 -16.10 -9.45
C ASP A 202 18.73 -16.65 -10.82
N LEU A 203 17.59 -16.19 -11.32
CA LEU A 203 16.95 -16.69 -12.52
C LEU A 203 17.28 -15.81 -13.72
N ASP A 204 17.34 -16.43 -14.89
CA ASP A 204 17.18 -15.71 -16.15
C ASP A 204 15.71 -15.33 -16.39
N HIS A 205 15.47 -14.51 -17.42
CA HIS A 205 14.12 -14.02 -17.74
C HIS A 205 13.14 -15.15 -18.09
N GLY A 206 13.60 -16.20 -18.78
CA GLY A 206 12.75 -17.34 -19.16
C GLY A 206 12.34 -18.15 -17.93
N GLN A 207 13.30 -18.43 -17.05
CA GLN A 207 13.06 -19.11 -15.77
C GLN A 207 12.15 -18.29 -14.85
N ALA A 208 12.31 -16.97 -14.82
CA ALA A 208 11.43 -16.07 -14.07
C ALA A 208 9.97 -16.19 -14.56
N LEU A 209 9.75 -16.21 -15.89
CA LEU A 209 8.41 -16.43 -16.46
C LEU A 209 7.84 -17.81 -16.11
N THR A 210 8.66 -18.86 -16.16
CA THR A 210 8.27 -20.22 -15.72
C THR A 210 7.82 -20.22 -14.26
N VAL A 211 8.59 -19.57 -13.36
CA VAL A 211 8.22 -19.45 -11.95
C VAL A 211 6.93 -18.64 -11.77
N LEU A 212 6.78 -17.51 -12.47
CA LEU A 212 5.56 -16.69 -12.39
C LEU A 212 4.32 -17.41 -12.94
N ARG A 213 4.48 -18.40 -13.82
CA ARG A 213 3.37 -19.29 -14.25
C ARG A 213 3.01 -20.37 -13.23
N GLY A 214 3.78 -20.49 -12.14
CA GLY A 214 3.60 -21.54 -11.14
C GLY A 214 4.19 -22.89 -11.56
N GLU A 215 5.06 -22.90 -12.56
CA GLU A 215 5.71 -24.10 -13.06
C GLU A 215 6.98 -24.41 -12.26
N SER A 216 7.39 -25.68 -12.26
CA SER A 216 8.59 -26.14 -11.55
C SER A 216 9.85 -25.93 -12.38
N LEU A 217 10.98 -25.68 -11.73
CA LEU A 217 12.29 -25.60 -12.40
C LEU A 217 13.04 -26.93 -12.26
N ARG A 218 13.75 -27.33 -13.32
CA ARG A 218 14.65 -28.49 -13.33
C ARG A 218 16.08 -28.00 -13.49
N THR A 219 16.65 -27.48 -12.40
CA THR A 219 18.00 -26.92 -12.38
C THR A 219 18.69 -27.27 -11.07
N GLY A 220 19.97 -27.66 -11.18
CA GLY A 220 20.82 -28.01 -10.04
C GLY A 220 20.34 -29.20 -9.20
N ASP A 221 20.98 -29.37 -8.05
CA ASP A 221 20.55 -30.29 -7.00
C ASP A 221 19.67 -29.55 -6.00
N ALA A 222 18.40 -29.93 -5.93
CA ALA A 222 17.33 -29.17 -5.32
C ALA A 222 16.99 -29.68 -3.91
N HIS A 223 17.51 -29.01 -2.89
CA HIS A 223 17.26 -29.33 -1.48
C HIS A 223 16.81 -28.12 -0.67
N GLY A 224 15.93 -28.35 0.31
CA GLY A 224 15.49 -27.31 1.22
C GLY A 224 14.56 -26.29 0.56
N TRP A 225 14.49 -25.09 1.14
CA TRP A 225 13.77 -23.95 0.58
C TRP A 225 14.72 -23.08 -0.25
N ALA A 226 14.20 -22.43 -1.28
CA ALA A 226 14.94 -21.42 -2.01
C ALA A 226 14.06 -20.23 -2.40
N LEU A 227 14.64 -19.03 -2.39
CA LEU A 227 14.03 -17.82 -2.94
C LEU A 227 14.39 -17.72 -4.42
N ALA A 228 13.40 -17.82 -5.30
CA ALA A 228 13.54 -17.47 -6.70
C ALA A 228 13.63 -15.95 -6.86
N ARG A 229 14.64 -15.45 -7.55
CA ARG A 229 14.93 -14.03 -7.73
C ARG A 229 15.20 -13.71 -9.19
N TYR A 230 14.75 -12.55 -9.65
CA TYR A 230 15.10 -12.01 -10.96
C TYR A 230 15.49 -10.54 -10.78
N GLU A 231 16.66 -10.15 -11.30
CA GLU A 231 17.20 -8.78 -11.18
C GLU A 231 17.18 -8.23 -9.73
N GLY A 232 17.50 -9.07 -8.75
CA GLY A 232 17.51 -8.69 -7.34
C GLY A 232 16.14 -8.67 -6.66
N ALA A 233 15.04 -8.83 -7.39
CA ALA A 233 13.68 -8.89 -6.85
C ALA A 233 13.22 -10.34 -6.61
N GLY A 234 12.78 -10.64 -5.39
CA GLY A 234 12.24 -11.96 -5.06
C GLY A 234 10.86 -12.18 -5.70
N LEU A 235 10.66 -13.36 -6.26
CA LEU A 235 9.46 -13.73 -7.03
C LEU A 235 8.58 -14.73 -6.29
N ALA A 236 9.18 -15.81 -5.77
CA ALA A 236 8.45 -16.90 -5.15
C ALA A 236 9.38 -17.78 -4.29
N TRP A 237 8.79 -18.54 -3.38
CA TRP A 237 9.46 -19.65 -2.71
C TRP A 237 9.41 -20.91 -3.57
N MET A 238 10.52 -21.64 -3.57
CA MET A 238 10.70 -22.92 -4.24
C MET A 238 11.08 -23.98 -3.20
N LYS A 239 10.52 -25.19 -3.31
CA LYS A 239 10.88 -26.32 -2.45
C LYS A 239 11.61 -27.40 -3.25
N GLY A 240 12.81 -27.73 -2.80
CA GLY A 240 13.64 -28.75 -3.45
C GLY A 240 13.10 -30.16 -3.25
N ALA A 241 13.17 -30.96 -4.31
CA ALA A 241 12.83 -32.38 -4.34
C ALA A 241 13.86 -33.17 -5.18
N GLY A 242 15.14 -33.00 -4.89
CA GLY A 242 16.26 -33.65 -5.58
C GLY A 242 16.50 -33.05 -6.98
N GLY A 243 15.85 -33.57 -8.01
CA GLY A 243 16.04 -33.09 -9.39
C GLY A 243 15.13 -31.93 -9.82
N ARG A 244 14.33 -31.37 -8.90
CA ARG A 244 13.29 -30.39 -9.23
C ARG A 244 13.04 -29.42 -8.09
N TRP A 245 12.85 -28.15 -8.44
CA TRP A 245 12.32 -27.11 -7.57
C TRP A 245 10.82 -26.98 -7.79
N ASN A 246 10.04 -27.42 -6.80
CA ASN A 246 8.58 -27.26 -6.78
C ASN A 246 8.22 -25.81 -6.46
N ASN A 247 7.21 -25.29 -7.15
CA ASN A 247 6.83 -23.89 -7.08
C ASN A 247 5.72 -23.65 -6.05
N HIS A 248 5.98 -22.76 -5.07
CA HIS A 248 5.03 -22.40 -4.01
C HIS A 248 4.39 -21.01 -4.23
N LEU A 249 4.45 -20.46 -5.45
CA LEU A 249 3.68 -19.26 -5.82
C LEU A 249 2.17 -19.55 -5.72
N PRO A 250 1.42 -18.76 -4.93
CA PRO A 250 -0.03 -18.92 -4.79
C PRO A 250 -0.73 -18.92 -6.15
N LYS A 251 -1.70 -19.81 -6.33
CA LYS A 251 -2.43 -19.97 -7.61
C LYS A 251 -3.04 -18.66 -8.11
N ALA A 252 -3.52 -17.81 -7.20
CA ALA A 252 -4.13 -16.52 -7.52
C ALA A 252 -3.13 -15.48 -8.08
N LEU A 253 -1.83 -15.66 -7.84
CA LEU A 253 -0.77 -14.74 -8.29
C LEU A 253 -0.08 -15.19 -9.59
N ARG A 254 -0.45 -16.36 -10.13
CA ARG A 254 0.21 -16.92 -11.31
C ARG A 254 -0.19 -16.16 -12.57
N ILE A 255 0.79 -15.80 -13.39
CA ILE A 255 0.51 -15.20 -14.70
C ILE A 255 -0.05 -16.25 -15.66
N ARG A 256 -1.05 -15.86 -16.45
CA ARG A 256 -1.69 -16.73 -17.46
C ARG A 256 -1.20 -16.47 -18.88
N MET A 257 -0.31 -15.50 -19.07
CA MET A 257 0.22 -15.17 -20.39
C MET A 257 1.18 -16.28 -20.85
N ARG A 258 0.78 -16.99 -21.91
CA ARG A 258 1.74 -17.72 -22.77
C ARG A 258 2.46 -16.69 -23.64
N PRO A 259 3.77 -16.87 -23.94
CA PRO A 259 4.45 -15.95 -24.84
C PRO A 259 3.69 -15.97 -26.17
N HIS A 260 3.43 -14.81 -26.76
CA HIS A 260 3.00 -14.77 -28.15
C HIS A 260 4.13 -15.36 -29.00
N GLY A 261 3.90 -16.53 -29.61
CA GLY A 261 4.82 -17.12 -30.60
C GLY A 261 5.70 -18.30 -30.14
N VAL A 262 5.13 -19.30 -29.45
CA VAL A 262 5.66 -20.68 -29.48
C VAL A 262 4.57 -21.63 -29.95
#